data_AF-A0A8I1U350-F1
#
_entry.id   AF-A0A8I1U350-F1
#
_cell.length_a   1.000
_cell.length_b   1.000
_cell.length_c   1.000
_cell.angle_alpha   90.00
_cell.angle_beta   90.00
_cell.angle_gamma   90.00
#
_symmetry.space_group_name_H-M   'P 1'
#
loop_
_entity.id
_entity.type
_entity.pdbx_description
1 polymer ?
#
loop_
_entity_poly.entity_id
_entity_poly.type
_entity_poly.pdbx_seq_one_letter_code
_entity_poly.pdbx_strand_id
1 'polypeptide(L)'
;MSTFDESLHPRGQAGNAGQFATKTNDAPAGTLTIEPDEHDVDTLFVSEIGALTYDITDDGDGQYSAYRDGTWVCTFDSIGDPEDHESLDEQFQAELARVAAAQLEAYSLPRPEDHEEVRESGMALAATDDVLAHRATVVARLRAADRMFTDNVPHPGDDIFEAIWTTGEGGHGRQACELEIERYKQMRDRLASGEIRPRDVIGTGLRGDTRKMANRWIDDQQAMYERALVVRGRNLSVNAGNVDYRLRTAAHEASQAAG
;
A
#
# COMPACT_ATOMS: atom_id res chain seq x y z
N MET A 1 27.81 -40.25 -12.99
CA MET A 1 28.92 -39.57 -13.70
C MET A 1 28.31 -38.49 -14.56
N SER A 2 28.40 -37.22 -14.18
CA SER A 2 27.95 -36.12 -15.05
C SER A 2 29.02 -35.91 -16.13
N THR A 3 28.67 -36.15 -17.38
CA THR A 3 29.51 -35.82 -18.55
C THR A 3 29.55 -34.31 -18.69
N PHE A 4 30.64 -33.71 -18.23
CA PHE A 4 30.94 -32.30 -18.50
C PHE A 4 31.30 -32.15 -19.98
N ASP A 5 30.56 -31.31 -20.69
CA ASP A 5 30.77 -31.04 -22.11
C ASP A 5 31.67 -29.80 -22.28
N GLU A 6 32.94 -30.04 -22.60
CA GLU A 6 33.96 -28.99 -22.80
C GLU A 6 33.66 -28.08 -24.00
N SER A 7 32.78 -28.49 -24.93
CA SER A 7 32.43 -27.66 -26.08
C SER A 7 31.61 -26.42 -25.70
N LEU A 8 30.90 -26.46 -24.57
CA LEU A 8 30.09 -25.35 -24.05
C LEU A 8 30.89 -24.38 -23.17
N HIS A 9 32.12 -24.75 -22.78
CA HIS A 9 32.96 -23.97 -21.88
C HIS A 9 34.42 -23.92 -22.35
N PRO A 10 34.74 -23.31 -23.52
CA PRO A 10 36.10 -23.21 -24.03
C PRO A 10 36.92 -22.21 -23.20
N ARG A 11 37.37 -22.63 -22.02
CA ARG A 11 38.33 -21.86 -21.22
C ARG A 11 39.74 -22.22 -21.69
N GLY A 12 40.46 -21.26 -22.27
CA GLY A 12 41.93 -21.31 -22.33
C GLY A 12 42.59 -21.54 -23.69
N GLN A 13 41.91 -21.38 -24.83
CA GLN A 13 42.60 -21.34 -26.12
C GLN A 13 43.24 -19.95 -26.37
N ALA A 14 44.52 -19.94 -26.74
CA ALA A 14 45.33 -18.73 -26.91
C ALA A 14 44.78 -17.74 -27.96
N GLY A 15 43.90 -18.19 -28.86
CA GLY A 15 43.23 -17.34 -29.85
C GLY A 15 41.95 -16.65 -29.35
N ASN A 16 41.33 -17.13 -28.27
CA ASN A 16 39.97 -16.74 -27.83
C ASN A 16 39.90 -16.40 -26.32
N ALA A 17 40.97 -15.82 -25.76
CA ALA A 17 40.96 -15.39 -24.37
C ALA A 17 39.89 -14.30 -24.16
N GLY A 18 38.81 -14.63 -23.46
CA GLY A 18 37.75 -13.70 -23.07
C GLY A 18 36.47 -13.74 -23.91
N GLN A 19 36.37 -14.61 -24.91
CA GLN A 19 35.10 -14.82 -25.62
C GLN A 19 34.26 -15.89 -24.91
N PHE A 20 33.18 -15.45 -24.27
CA PHE A 20 32.09 -16.35 -23.89
C PHE A 20 31.28 -16.68 -25.13
N ALA A 21 30.78 -17.91 -25.23
CA ALA A 21 29.84 -18.28 -26.27
C ALA A 21 28.65 -17.30 -26.26
N THR A 22 28.24 -16.84 -27.45
CA THR A 22 27.08 -15.95 -27.60
C THR A 22 25.86 -16.63 -26.98
N LYS A 23 25.30 -16.03 -25.92
CA LYS A 23 24.13 -16.57 -25.24
C LYS A 23 22.89 -16.42 -26.13
N THR A 24 22.47 -17.50 -26.79
CA THR A 24 21.16 -17.60 -27.41
C THR A 24 20.12 -17.85 -26.32
N ASN A 25 19.50 -16.77 -25.81
CA ASN A 25 18.31 -16.86 -24.97
C ASN A 25 17.08 -17.02 -25.87
N ASP A 26 16.99 -18.13 -26.61
CA ASP A 26 15.71 -18.47 -27.20
C ASP A 26 14.76 -18.82 -26.04
N ALA A 27 13.60 -18.16 -26.01
CA ALA A 27 12.57 -18.50 -25.05
C ALA A 27 12.24 -19.98 -25.23
N PRO A 28 12.13 -20.78 -24.14
CA PRO A 28 11.72 -22.16 -24.27
C PRO A 28 10.42 -22.21 -25.07
N ALA A 29 10.42 -22.90 -26.20
CA ALA A 29 9.23 -23.12 -26.99
C ALA A 29 8.35 -24.09 -26.22
N GLY A 30 7.46 -23.51 -25.43
CA GLY A 30 6.54 -24.20 -24.56
C GLY A 30 5.86 -23.17 -23.68
N THR A 31 4.56 -22.98 -23.85
CA THR A 31 3.74 -22.28 -22.87
C THR A 31 3.82 -23.11 -21.60
N LEU A 32 4.25 -22.52 -20.49
CA LEU A 32 3.91 -23.07 -19.18
C LEU A 32 2.39 -22.94 -19.06
N THR A 33 1.67 -23.95 -19.55
CA THR A 33 0.34 -24.22 -19.04
C THR A 33 0.56 -24.65 -17.60
N ILE A 34 0.40 -23.68 -16.70
CA ILE A 34 -0.06 -23.99 -15.36
C ILE A 34 -1.37 -24.71 -15.62
N GLU A 35 -1.37 -26.04 -15.52
CA GLU A 35 -2.62 -26.74 -15.29
C GLU A 35 -3.17 -26.06 -14.03
N PRO A 36 -4.35 -25.43 -14.10
CA PRO A 36 -4.97 -24.96 -12.86
C PRO A 36 -4.99 -26.20 -11.98
N ASP A 37 -4.32 -26.14 -10.83
CA ASP A 37 -4.70 -27.03 -9.76
C ASP A 37 -6.21 -26.75 -9.63
N GLU A 38 -7.02 -27.73 -10.03
CA GLU A 38 -8.40 -27.85 -9.60
C GLU A 38 -8.33 -28.07 -8.08
N HIS A 39 -7.90 -27.05 -7.35
CA HIS A 39 -8.51 -26.75 -6.08
C HIS A 39 -9.94 -26.35 -6.43
N ASP A 40 -10.78 -27.37 -6.63
CA ASP A 40 -12.21 -27.34 -6.35
C ASP A 40 -12.35 -27.06 -4.85
N VAL A 41 -11.92 -25.86 -4.43
CA VAL A 41 -12.48 -25.24 -3.25
C VAL A 41 -13.82 -24.71 -3.75
N ASP A 42 -14.87 -25.52 -3.58
CA ASP A 42 -16.24 -25.09 -3.81
C ASP A 42 -16.45 -23.80 -3.01
N THR A 43 -16.38 -22.64 -3.69
CA THR A 43 -16.67 -21.35 -3.09
C THR A 43 -18.07 -21.42 -2.51
N LEU A 44 -18.17 -21.44 -1.18
CA LEU A 44 -19.42 -21.70 -0.49
C LEU A 44 -20.35 -20.49 -0.66
N PHE A 45 -19.79 -19.29 -0.50
CA PHE A 45 -20.46 -18.03 -0.81
C PHE A 45 -19.44 -16.92 -1.03
N VAL A 46 -19.91 -15.84 -1.65
CA VAL A 46 -19.16 -14.61 -1.86
C VAL A 46 -19.67 -13.57 -0.88
N SER A 47 -18.78 -13.06 -0.02
CA SER A 47 -19.09 -11.93 0.87
C SER A 47 -18.58 -10.63 0.26
N GLU A 48 -19.42 -9.59 0.26
CA GLU A 48 -19.06 -8.24 -0.20
C GLU A 48 -18.89 -7.31 1.00
N ILE A 49 -17.68 -6.78 1.18
CA ILE A 49 -17.36 -5.83 2.25
C ILE A 49 -16.91 -4.52 1.62
N GLY A 50 -17.82 -3.55 1.63
CA GLY A 50 -17.61 -2.28 0.93
C GLY A 50 -17.53 -2.49 -0.59
N ALA A 51 -16.32 -2.38 -1.15
CA ALA A 51 -16.06 -2.60 -2.58
C ALA A 51 -15.19 -3.85 -2.84
N LEU A 52 -15.01 -4.68 -1.82
CA LEU A 52 -14.13 -5.85 -1.85
C LEU A 52 -14.95 -7.13 -1.84
N THR A 53 -14.54 -8.08 -2.67
CA THR A 53 -15.16 -9.39 -2.82
C THR A 53 -14.26 -10.44 -2.18
N TYR A 54 -14.85 -11.30 -1.34
CA TYR A 54 -14.15 -12.39 -0.67
C TYR A 54 -14.77 -13.73 -1.06
N ASP A 55 -13.92 -14.66 -1.45
CA ASP A 55 -14.27 -16.06 -1.66
C ASP A 55 -14.12 -16.80 -0.35
N ILE A 56 -15.21 -17.36 0.17
CA ILE A 56 -15.20 -18.12 1.43
C ILE A 56 -15.28 -19.60 1.10
N THR A 57 -14.32 -20.36 1.63
CA THR A 57 -14.21 -21.81 1.45
C THR A 57 -14.44 -22.50 2.77
N ASP A 58 -15.16 -23.62 2.75
CA ASP A 58 -15.29 -24.52 3.89
C ASP A 58 -14.08 -25.47 3.90
N ASP A 59 -13.25 -25.37 4.93
CA ASP A 59 -12.06 -26.21 5.07
C ASP A 59 -12.37 -27.56 5.77
N GLY A 60 -13.64 -27.74 6.19
CA GLY A 60 -14.08 -28.86 7.03
C GLY A 60 -14.00 -28.54 8.53
N ASP A 61 -14.58 -29.43 9.34
CA ASP A 61 -14.61 -29.32 10.81
C ASP A 61 -15.20 -28.02 11.37
N GLY A 62 -16.00 -27.30 10.57
CA GLY A 62 -16.58 -26.01 10.94
C GLY A 62 -15.62 -24.84 10.82
N GLN A 63 -14.48 -25.00 10.12
CA GLN A 63 -13.51 -23.95 9.85
C GLN A 63 -13.69 -23.41 8.44
N TYR A 64 -13.64 -22.08 8.30
CA TYR A 64 -13.79 -21.38 7.03
C TYR A 64 -12.57 -20.53 6.75
N SER A 65 -12.12 -20.52 5.50
CA SER A 65 -11.05 -19.64 5.01
C SER A 65 -11.63 -18.60 4.08
N ALA A 66 -11.19 -17.35 4.24
CA ALA A 66 -11.53 -16.27 3.33
C ALA A 66 -10.34 -15.89 2.48
N TYR A 67 -10.59 -15.76 1.18
CA TYR A 67 -9.62 -15.37 0.16
C TYR A 67 -10.08 -14.09 -0.54
N ARG A 68 -9.13 -13.26 -0.93
CA ARG A 68 -9.36 -12.08 -1.76
C ARG A 68 -8.41 -12.14 -2.95
N ASP A 69 -8.96 -12.13 -4.16
CA ASP A 69 -8.19 -12.27 -5.40
C ASP A 69 -7.21 -13.48 -5.34
N GLY A 70 -7.66 -14.59 -4.75
CA GLY A 70 -6.87 -15.81 -4.54
C GLY A 70 -5.81 -15.73 -3.42
N THR A 71 -5.73 -14.63 -2.68
CA THR A 71 -4.82 -14.47 -1.54
C THR A 71 -5.56 -14.74 -0.24
N TRP A 72 -5.01 -15.61 0.61
CA TRP A 72 -5.57 -15.89 1.94
C TRP A 72 -5.60 -14.64 2.82
N VAL A 73 -6.72 -14.43 3.52
CA VAL A 73 -6.98 -13.27 4.37
C VAL A 73 -7.07 -13.68 5.85
N CYS A 74 -7.97 -14.60 6.17
CA CYS A 74 -8.17 -15.11 7.52
C CYS A 74 -8.86 -16.48 7.51
N THR A 75 -8.86 -17.11 8.69
CA THR A 75 -9.64 -18.30 9.02
C THR A 75 -10.54 -18.00 10.21
N PHE A 76 -11.76 -18.52 10.21
CA PHE A 76 -12.70 -18.39 11.32
C PHE A 76 -13.46 -19.71 11.55
N ASP A 77 -13.77 -19.99 12.81
CA ASP A 77 -14.59 -21.13 13.19
C ASP A 77 -16.07 -20.71 13.18
N SER A 78 -16.95 -21.48 12.54
CA SER A 78 -18.39 -21.28 12.71
C SER A 78 -18.81 -21.70 14.10
N ILE A 79 -19.50 -20.79 14.78
CA ILE A 79 -20.13 -21.03 16.08
C ILE A 79 -21.60 -21.49 15.89
N GLY A 80 -22.08 -21.58 14.65
CA GLY A 80 -23.50 -21.77 14.30
C GLY A 80 -23.78 -22.88 13.28
N ASP A 81 -25.06 -22.96 12.87
CA ASP A 81 -25.48 -23.85 11.78
C ASP A 81 -24.81 -23.37 10.47
N PRO A 82 -24.04 -24.23 9.78
CA PRO A 82 -23.38 -23.86 8.52
C PRO A 82 -24.37 -23.48 7.40
N GLU A 83 -25.65 -23.83 7.53
CA GLU A 83 -26.70 -23.40 6.58
C GLU A 83 -27.22 -21.98 6.87
N ASP A 84 -26.87 -21.38 8.01
CA ASP A 84 -27.23 -20.00 8.37
C ASP A 84 -26.17 -19.00 7.88
N HIS A 85 -26.25 -18.70 6.58
CA HIS A 85 -25.32 -17.80 5.90
C HIS A 85 -25.28 -16.37 6.48
N GLU A 86 -26.36 -15.89 7.11
CA GLU A 86 -26.39 -14.55 7.72
C GLU A 86 -25.53 -14.53 8.99
N SER A 87 -25.62 -15.58 9.81
CA SER A 87 -24.74 -15.74 10.97
C SER A 87 -23.27 -15.93 10.59
N LEU A 88 -23.00 -16.65 9.49
CA LEU A 88 -21.63 -16.83 8.98
C LEU A 88 -21.03 -15.53 8.46
N ASP A 89 -21.80 -14.70 7.75
CA ASP A 89 -21.32 -13.41 7.29
C ASP A 89 -20.99 -12.48 8.48
N GLU A 90 -21.86 -12.39 9.49
CA GLU A 90 -21.57 -11.60 10.71
C GLU A 90 -20.29 -12.06 11.43
N GLN A 91 -20.10 -13.38 11.58
CA GLN A 91 -18.90 -13.96 12.20
C GLN A 91 -17.65 -13.66 11.36
N PHE A 92 -17.75 -13.79 10.04
CA PHE A 92 -16.68 -13.44 9.12
C PHE A 92 -16.32 -11.95 9.20
N GLN A 93 -17.30 -11.05 9.19
CA GLN A 93 -17.08 -9.60 9.36
C GLN A 93 -16.33 -9.31 10.66
N ALA A 94 -16.74 -9.94 11.76
CA ALA A 94 -16.13 -9.74 13.08
C ALA A 94 -14.67 -10.23 13.11
N GLU A 95 -14.40 -11.42 12.55
CA GLU A 95 -13.05 -11.96 12.51
C GLU A 95 -12.14 -11.17 11.55
N LEU A 96 -12.66 -10.77 10.39
CA LEU A 96 -11.93 -9.92 9.46
C LEU A 96 -11.56 -8.58 10.12
N ALA A 97 -12.50 -7.94 10.83
CA ALA A 97 -12.22 -6.72 11.58
C ALA A 97 -11.12 -6.92 12.63
N ARG A 98 -11.14 -8.06 13.34
CA ARG A 98 -10.12 -8.43 14.33
C ARG A 98 -8.74 -8.59 13.69
N VAL A 99 -8.65 -9.34 12.59
CA VAL A 99 -7.41 -9.57 11.85
C VAL A 99 -6.87 -8.27 11.26
N ALA A 100 -7.74 -7.46 10.63
CA ALA A 100 -7.38 -6.17 10.06
C ALA A 100 -6.87 -5.19 11.13
N ALA A 101 -7.45 -5.19 12.33
CA ALA A 101 -6.98 -4.37 13.45
C ALA A 101 -5.58 -4.80 13.93
N ALA A 102 -5.33 -6.11 14.06
CA ALA A 102 -4.02 -6.64 14.44
C ALA A 102 -2.95 -6.35 13.38
N GLN A 103 -3.33 -6.46 12.10
CA GLN A 103 -2.45 -6.09 10.99
C GLN A 103 -2.16 -4.59 10.99
N LEU A 104 -3.16 -3.73 11.18
CA LEU A 104 -2.96 -2.29 11.27
C LEU A 104 -1.97 -1.92 12.38
N GLU A 105 -2.02 -2.58 13.54
CA GLU A 105 -1.04 -2.37 14.61
C GLU A 105 0.38 -2.73 14.13
N ALA A 106 0.56 -3.90 13.50
CA ALA A 106 1.86 -4.32 12.97
C ALA A 106 2.40 -3.38 11.89
N TYR A 107 1.54 -2.89 10.99
CA TYR A 107 1.91 -1.98 9.90
C TYR A 107 2.18 -0.54 10.37
N SER A 108 1.66 -0.17 11.55
CA SER A 108 1.88 1.13 12.19
C SER A 108 3.20 1.22 12.95
N LEU A 109 3.95 0.11 13.08
CA LEU A 109 5.27 0.12 13.70
C LEU A 109 6.30 0.81 12.79
N PRO A 110 7.20 1.65 13.34
CA PRO A 110 8.29 2.27 12.58
C PRO A 110 9.16 1.24 11.87
N ARG A 111 9.42 1.50 10.58
CA ARG A 111 10.42 0.79 9.78
C ARG A 111 11.67 1.67 9.59
N PRO A 112 12.83 1.12 9.20
CA PRO A 112 14.07 1.90 9.03
C PRO A 112 13.91 3.15 8.15
N GLU A 113 13.11 3.06 7.09
CA GLU A 113 12.81 4.15 6.16
C GLU A 113 12.04 5.32 6.81
N ASP A 114 11.22 5.06 7.84
CA ASP A 114 10.49 6.11 8.55
C ASP A 114 11.45 6.92 9.42
N HIS A 115 12.43 6.25 10.03
CA HIS A 115 13.47 6.93 10.79
C HIS A 115 14.40 7.74 9.89
N GLU A 116 14.71 7.24 8.70
CA GLU A 116 15.52 7.96 7.70
C GLU A 116 14.82 9.23 7.25
N GLU A 117 13.55 9.14 6.83
CA GLU A 117 12.76 10.31 6.44
C GLU A 117 12.67 11.37 7.56
N VAL A 118 12.41 10.95 8.80
CA VAL A 118 12.36 11.89 9.93
C VAL A 118 13.70 12.58 10.14
N ARG A 119 14.84 11.88 9.95
CA ARG A 119 16.17 12.50 10.01
C ARG A 119 16.39 13.49 8.87
N GLU A 120 15.92 13.16 7.67
CA GLU A 120 16.03 14.02 6.49
C GLU A 120 15.10 15.23 6.52
N SER A 121 14.01 15.17 7.28
CA SER A 121 12.92 16.17 7.29
C SER A 121 13.28 17.59 7.74
N GLY A 122 14.57 17.93 7.92
CA GLY A 122 15.04 19.27 8.34
C GLY A 122 14.68 19.64 9.79
N MET A 123 13.65 19.00 10.36
CA MET A 123 13.21 19.12 11.75
C MET A 123 14.06 18.29 12.72
N ALA A 124 15.05 17.54 12.24
CA ALA A 124 15.96 16.75 13.05
C ALA A 124 17.06 17.58 13.72
N LEU A 125 17.33 18.80 13.22
CA LEU A 125 18.31 19.70 13.80
C LEU A 125 17.87 20.08 15.22
N ALA A 126 18.53 19.48 16.22
CA ALA A 126 18.30 19.62 17.67
C ALA A 126 17.16 18.78 18.30
N ALA A 127 16.60 17.80 17.59
CA ALA A 127 15.68 16.84 18.20
C ALA A 127 16.45 15.80 19.03
N THR A 128 15.89 15.39 20.17
CA THR A 128 16.40 14.23 20.93
C THR A 128 16.02 12.91 20.23
N ASP A 129 16.70 11.82 20.55
CA ASP A 129 16.39 10.50 20.01
C ASP A 129 14.94 10.09 20.29
N ASP A 130 14.40 10.41 21.47
CA ASP A 130 13.00 10.17 21.82
C ASP A 130 12.02 10.92 20.91
N VAL A 131 12.33 12.18 20.57
CA VAL A 131 11.51 12.98 19.66
C VAL A 131 11.56 12.42 18.24
N LEU A 132 12.73 11.95 17.78
CA LEU A 132 12.88 11.31 16.49
C LEU A 132 12.13 9.97 16.42
N ALA A 133 12.19 9.16 17.48
CA ALA A 133 11.46 7.91 17.59
C ALA A 133 9.95 8.14 17.57
N HIS A 134 9.45 9.08 18.37
CA HIS A 134 8.03 9.43 18.37
C HIS A 134 7.53 9.90 17.00
N ARG A 135 8.31 10.74 16.32
CA ARG A 135 7.98 11.19 14.96
C ARG A 135 7.96 10.04 13.95
N ALA A 136 8.89 9.09 14.05
CA ALA A 136 8.89 7.90 13.20
C ALA A 136 7.63 7.06 13.42
N THR A 137 7.15 6.93 14.67
CA THR A 137 5.84 6.30 14.97
C THR A 137 4.68 7.03 14.30
N VAL A 138 4.68 8.36 14.31
CA VAL A 138 3.63 9.13 13.62
C VAL A 138 3.66 8.90 12.12
N VAL A 139 4.86 8.95 11.50
CA VAL A 139 5.03 8.68 10.06
C VAL A 139 4.58 7.26 9.71
N ALA A 140 5.00 6.26 10.48
CA ALA A 140 4.63 4.87 10.27
C ALA A 140 3.12 4.65 10.34
N ARG A 141 2.45 5.23 11.34
CA ARG A 141 0.99 5.19 11.47
C ARG A 141 0.27 5.82 10.27
N LEU A 142 0.77 6.96 9.76
CA LEU A 142 0.19 7.60 8.58
C LEU A 142 0.43 6.79 7.29
N ARG A 143 1.50 6.00 7.23
CA ARG A 143 1.84 5.12 6.09
C ARG A 143 1.23 3.73 6.16
N ALA A 144 0.69 3.33 7.31
CA ALA A 144 0.17 1.98 7.51
C ALA A 144 -0.87 1.61 6.44
N ALA A 145 -1.81 2.51 6.16
CA ALA A 145 -2.84 2.28 5.13
C ALA A 145 -2.27 2.12 3.71
N ASP A 146 -1.28 2.94 3.32
CA ASP A 146 -0.58 2.82 2.03
C ASP A 146 0.15 1.47 1.90
N ARG A 147 0.86 1.07 2.96
CA ARG A 147 1.57 -0.21 3.02
C ARG A 147 0.62 -1.40 2.94
N MET A 148 -0.43 -1.41 3.77
CA MET A 148 -1.43 -2.47 3.77
C MET A 148 -2.06 -2.61 2.39
N PHE A 149 -2.43 -1.50 1.74
CA PHE A 149 -2.95 -1.54 0.38
C PHE A 149 -1.96 -2.10 -0.64
N THR A 150 -0.68 -1.70 -0.54
CA THR A 150 0.38 -2.20 -1.44
C THR A 150 0.60 -3.70 -1.28
N ASP A 151 0.49 -4.19 -0.05
CA ASP A 151 0.72 -5.58 0.31
C ASP A 151 -0.58 -6.42 0.19
N ASN A 152 -1.66 -5.85 -0.38
CA ASN A 152 -3.00 -6.45 -0.49
C ASN A 152 -3.61 -6.92 0.85
N VAL A 153 -3.28 -6.23 1.93
CA VAL A 153 -3.78 -6.48 3.28
C VAL A 153 -4.99 -5.58 3.56
N PRO A 154 -6.15 -6.11 4.00
CA PRO A 154 -7.33 -5.31 4.32
C PRO A 154 -7.09 -4.33 5.47
N HIS A 155 -7.52 -3.08 5.31
CA HIS A 155 -7.48 -2.06 6.36
C HIS A 155 -8.87 -1.94 7.01
N PRO A 156 -8.98 -1.79 8.35
CA PRO A 156 -10.28 -1.71 9.04
C PRO A 156 -11.12 -0.46 8.72
N GLY A 157 -10.63 0.40 7.83
CA GLY A 157 -11.30 1.62 7.37
C GLY A 157 -11.28 1.75 5.85
N ASP A 158 -11.16 0.62 5.13
CA ASP A 158 -11.17 0.58 3.67
C ASP A 158 -12.47 1.16 3.11
N ASP A 159 -13.61 0.89 3.73
CA ASP A 159 -14.92 1.48 3.41
C ASP A 159 -14.89 3.02 3.50
N ILE A 160 -14.28 3.57 4.55
CA ILE A 160 -14.15 5.02 4.75
C ILE A 160 -13.18 5.61 3.72
N PHE A 161 -12.05 4.93 3.45
CA PHE A 161 -11.13 5.34 2.38
C PHE A 161 -11.84 5.36 1.03
N GLU A 162 -12.65 4.36 0.72
CA GLU A 162 -13.39 4.31 -0.53
C GLU A 162 -14.48 5.37 -0.64
N ALA A 163 -15.19 5.66 0.46
CA ALA A 163 -16.11 6.78 0.52
C ALA A 163 -15.39 8.09 0.20
N ILE A 164 -14.27 8.39 0.89
CA ILE A 164 -13.45 9.59 0.61
C ILE A 164 -12.97 9.60 -0.85
N TRP A 165 -12.51 8.46 -1.36
CA TRP A 165 -11.92 8.36 -2.70
C TRP A 165 -12.94 8.67 -3.80
N THR A 166 -14.15 8.14 -3.65
CA THR A 166 -15.22 8.24 -4.64
C THR A 166 -16.01 9.55 -4.54
N THR A 167 -16.30 10.04 -3.34
CA THR A 167 -17.14 11.23 -3.14
C THR A 167 -16.33 12.50 -2.89
N GLY A 168 -15.10 12.37 -2.39
CA GLY A 168 -14.29 13.49 -1.90
C GLY A 168 -14.73 14.00 -0.53
N GLU A 169 -15.72 13.40 0.13
CA GLU A 169 -16.25 13.89 1.39
C GLU A 169 -15.30 13.63 2.56
N GLY A 170 -14.80 14.71 3.16
CA GLY A 170 -13.88 14.61 4.29
C GLY A 170 -12.48 14.16 3.88
N GLY A 171 -12.01 14.51 2.68
CA GLY A 171 -10.64 14.25 2.26
C GLY A 171 -10.37 14.63 0.81
N HIS A 172 -9.26 14.13 0.27
CA HIS A 172 -8.94 14.24 -1.14
C HIS A 172 -9.37 12.97 -1.86
N GLY A 173 -10.43 13.09 -2.65
CA GLY A 173 -10.87 12.05 -3.58
C GLY A 173 -10.04 12.05 -4.87
N ARG A 174 -10.38 11.13 -5.80
CA ARG A 174 -9.68 10.98 -7.08
C ARG A 174 -9.56 12.27 -7.88
N GLN A 175 -10.69 12.96 -8.08
CA GLN A 175 -10.76 14.18 -8.89
C GLN A 175 -9.88 15.29 -8.29
N ALA A 176 -9.85 15.41 -6.96
CA ALA A 176 -8.99 16.38 -6.29
C ALA A 176 -7.50 16.09 -6.54
N CYS A 177 -7.09 14.82 -6.50
CA CYS A 177 -5.71 14.42 -6.78
C CYS A 177 -5.30 14.74 -8.23
N GLU A 178 -6.17 14.45 -9.20
CA GLU A 178 -5.93 14.75 -10.63
C GLU A 178 -5.78 16.27 -10.86
N LEU A 179 -6.62 17.09 -10.20
CA LEU A 179 -6.54 18.55 -10.25
C LEU A 179 -5.24 19.09 -9.63
N GLU A 180 -4.81 18.55 -8.49
CA GLU A 180 -3.56 18.97 -7.86
C GLU A 180 -2.34 18.61 -8.71
N ILE A 181 -2.29 17.42 -9.33
CA ILE A 181 -1.21 17.06 -10.27
C ILE A 181 -1.12 18.07 -11.41
N GLU A 182 -2.25 18.43 -12.03
CA GLU A 182 -2.28 19.41 -13.11
C GLU A 182 -1.84 20.80 -12.63
N ARG A 183 -2.25 21.20 -11.42
CA ARG A 183 -1.79 22.45 -10.79
C ARG A 183 -0.27 22.47 -10.60
N TYR A 184 0.35 21.37 -10.19
CA TYR A 184 1.81 21.30 -10.04
C TYR A 184 2.55 21.35 -11.38
N LYS A 185 2.01 20.74 -12.45
CA LYS A 185 2.54 20.89 -13.82
C LYS A 185 2.51 22.34 -14.27
N GLN A 186 1.38 23.02 -14.09
CA GLN A 186 1.27 24.45 -14.39
C GLN A 186 2.22 25.30 -13.54
N MET A 187 2.38 24.98 -12.26
CA MET A 187 3.32 25.68 -11.38
C MET A 187 4.77 25.53 -11.87
N ARG A 188 5.15 24.35 -12.35
CA ARG A 188 6.46 24.09 -12.96
C ARG A 188 6.68 24.94 -14.21
N ASP A 189 5.71 25.00 -15.11
CA ASP A 189 5.81 25.80 -16.34
C ASP A 189 5.92 27.29 -16.03
N ARG A 190 5.13 27.79 -15.08
CA ARG A 190 5.17 29.18 -14.61
C ARG A 190 6.50 29.54 -13.93
N LEU A 191 7.10 28.59 -13.21
CA LEU A 191 8.41 28.78 -12.59
C LEU A 191 9.53 28.78 -13.64
N ALA A 192 9.42 27.94 -14.67
CA ALA A 192 10.36 27.86 -15.78
C ALA A 192 10.30 29.12 -16.68
N SER A 193 9.11 29.64 -16.94
CA SER A 193 8.90 30.89 -17.70
C SER A 193 9.32 32.15 -16.92
N GLY A 194 9.46 32.03 -15.59
CA GLY A 194 9.74 33.16 -14.70
C GLY A 194 8.52 34.01 -14.35
N GLU A 195 7.31 33.55 -14.69
CA GLU A 195 6.05 34.18 -14.28
C GLU A 195 5.91 34.20 -12.75
N ILE A 196 6.30 33.10 -12.09
CA ILE A 196 6.38 33.01 -10.63
C ILE A 196 7.84 32.87 -10.19
N ARG A 197 8.14 33.36 -8.99
CA ARG A 197 9.46 33.25 -8.37
C ARG A 197 9.51 32.02 -7.46
N PRO A 198 10.71 31.45 -7.18
CA PRO A 198 10.83 30.32 -6.26
C PRO A 198 10.19 30.55 -4.89
N ARG A 199 10.28 31.77 -4.35
CA ARG A 199 9.65 32.14 -3.06
C ARG A 199 8.12 32.03 -3.06
N ASP A 200 7.49 32.07 -4.24
CA ASP A 200 6.04 31.96 -4.40
C ASP A 200 5.60 30.48 -4.37
N VAL A 201 6.56 29.54 -4.41
CA VAL A 201 6.35 28.07 -4.33
C VAL A 201 6.64 27.56 -2.91
N ILE A 202 7.86 27.80 -2.41
CA ILE A 202 8.36 27.23 -1.14
C ILE A 202 8.32 28.22 0.04
N GLY A 203 7.75 29.41 -0.15
CA GLY A 203 7.70 30.47 0.86
C GLY A 203 8.98 31.32 0.94
N THR A 204 8.97 32.28 1.86
CA THR A 204 10.10 33.20 2.08
C THR A 204 11.08 32.67 3.15
N GLY A 205 12.34 33.11 3.11
CA GLY A 205 13.32 32.83 4.17
C GLY A 205 14.34 31.72 3.89
N LEU A 206 14.20 30.97 2.79
CA LEU A 206 15.16 29.94 2.40
C LEU A 206 16.41 30.54 1.74
N ARG A 207 17.60 30.06 2.13
CA ARG A 207 18.90 30.47 1.60
C ARG A 207 19.45 29.36 0.69
N GLY A 208 20.06 29.73 -0.43
CA GLY A 208 20.67 28.79 -1.39
C GLY A 208 20.06 28.88 -2.78
N ASP A 209 20.21 27.81 -3.57
CA ASP A 209 19.59 27.69 -4.90
C ASP A 209 18.08 27.45 -4.77
N THR A 210 17.36 28.53 -4.51
CA THR A 210 15.91 28.53 -4.28
C THR A 210 15.13 27.96 -5.45
N ARG A 211 15.61 28.10 -6.69
CA ARG A 211 14.94 27.53 -7.88
C ARG A 211 15.05 26.01 -7.90
N LYS A 212 16.23 25.45 -7.62
CA LYS A 212 16.39 24.00 -7.48
C LYS A 212 15.50 23.43 -6.37
N MET A 213 15.44 24.12 -5.23
CA MET A 213 14.58 23.72 -4.12
C MET A 213 13.09 23.75 -4.49
N ALA A 214 12.64 24.81 -5.19
CA ALA A 214 11.27 24.92 -5.63
C ALA A 214 10.89 23.82 -6.63
N ASN A 215 11.76 23.49 -7.58
CA ASN A 215 11.54 22.38 -8.51
C ASN A 215 11.42 21.05 -7.80
N ARG A 216 12.33 20.76 -6.85
CA ARG A 216 12.27 19.54 -6.04
C ARG A 216 10.97 19.46 -5.24
N TRP A 217 10.56 20.55 -4.60
CA TRP A 217 9.29 20.58 -3.86
C TRP A 217 8.10 20.29 -4.78
N ILE A 218 8.07 20.85 -5.99
CA ILE A 218 7.02 20.54 -6.98
C ILE A 218 7.04 19.05 -7.35
N ASP A 219 8.22 18.46 -7.59
CA ASP A 219 8.35 17.02 -7.86
C ASP A 219 7.82 16.17 -6.70
N ASP A 220 8.24 16.49 -5.47
CA ASP A 220 7.84 15.74 -4.28
C ASP A 220 6.31 15.80 -4.07
N GLN A 221 5.69 16.98 -4.28
CA GLN A 221 4.24 17.13 -4.19
C GLN A 221 3.50 16.39 -5.31
N GLN A 222 3.99 16.49 -6.55
CA GLN A 222 3.39 15.78 -7.68
C GLN A 222 3.46 14.27 -7.47
N ALA A 223 4.62 13.74 -7.07
CA ALA A 223 4.82 12.32 -6.78
C ALA A 223 3.88 11.80 -5.66
N MET A 224 3.63 12.62 -4.63
CA MET A 224 2.67 12.28 -3.57
C MET A 224 1.26 12.06 -4.12
N TYR A 225 0.76 12.94 -4.99
CA TYR A 225 -0.58 12.79 -5.58
C TYR A 225 -0.64 11.72 -6.66
N GLU A 226 0.44 11.49 -7.42
CA GLU A 226 0.54 10.38 -8.36
C GLU A 226 0.48 9.04 -7.61
N ARG A 227 1.19 8.91 -6.49
CA ARG A 227 1.07 7.76 -5.60
C ARG A 227 -0.36 7.62 -5.06
N ALA A 228 -1.01 8.73 -4.70
CA ALA A 228 -2.39 8.71 -4.23
C ALA A 228 -3.36 8.13 -5.26
N LEU A 229 -3.16 8.38 -6.56
CA LEU A 229 -3.95 7.75 -7.62
C LEU A 229 -3.76 6.23 -7.68
N VAL A 230 -2.58 5.72 -7.33
CA VAL A 230 -2.29 4.28 -7.28
C VAL A 230 -2.92 3.62 -6.05
N VAL A 231 -2.78 4.24 -4.87
CA VAL A 231 -3.23 3.66 -3.60
C VAL A 231 -4.55 4.23 -3.09
N ARG A 232 -5.32 4.81 -4.00
CA ARG A 232 -6.65 5.38 -3.75
C ARG A 232 -6.67 6.33 -2.53
N GLY A 233 -5.68 7.21 -2.45
CA GLY A 233 -5.57 8.25 -1.44
C GLY A 233 -5.11 7.79 -0.06
N ARG A 234 -4.73 6.52 0.14
CA ARG A 234 -4.28 5.99 1.44
C ARG A 234 -2.94 6.54 1.93
N ASN A 235 -2.11 7.08 1.03
CA ASN A 235 -0.85 7.75 1.39
C ASN A 235 -1.05 9.22 1.82
N LEU A 236 -2.24 9.79 1.66
CA LEU A 236 -2.52 11.18 2.02
C LEU A 236 -2.82 11.29 3.51
N SER A 237 -1.99 12.05 4.24
CA SER A 237 -2.11 12.21 5.70
C SER A 237 -3.47 12.74 6.15
N VAL A 238 -4.11 13.60 5.35
CA VAL A 238 -5.46 14.10 5.61
C VAL A 238 -6.52 12.99 5.56
N ASN A 239 -6.42 12.08 4.58
CA ASN A 239 -7.34 10.95 4.47
C ASN A 239 -7.11 9.97 5.62
N ALA A 240 -5.85 9.61 5.89
CA ALA A 240 -5.48 8.72 7.00
C ALA A 240 -5.96 9.28 8.36
N GLY A 241 -5.79 10.58 8.60
CA GLY A 241 -6.26 11.23 9.82
C GLY A 241 -7.79 11.22 9.97
N ASN A 242 -8.54 11.42 8.87
CA ASN A 242 -10.00 11.39 8.90
C ASN A 242 -10.56 9.98 9.08
N VAL A 243 -9.93 8.97 8.47
CA VAL A 243 -10.26 7.55 8.71
C VAL A 243 -10.02 7.20 10.18
N ASP A 244 -8.84 7.52 10.70
CA ASP A 244 -8.49 7.26 12.11
C ASP A 244 -9.46 7.94 13.10
N TYR A 245 -9.89 9.16 12.80
CA TYR A 245 -10.90 9.85 13.59
C TYR A 245 -12.24 9.10 13.59
N ARG A 246 -12.76 8.72 12.41
CA ARG A 246 -14.05 8.04 12.28
C ARG A 246 -14.04 6.66 12.95
N LEU A 247 -12.94 5.90 12.81
CA LEU A 247 -12.78 4.61 13.49
C LEU A 247 -12.82 4.76 15.01
N ARG A 248 -12.14 5.78 15.56
CA ARG A 248 -12.16 6.06 17.01
C ARG A 248 -13.54 6.51 17.49
N THR A 249 -14.24 7.31 16.71
CA THR A 249 -15.62 7.72 17.03
C THR A 249 -16.56 6.52 17.07
N ALA A 250 -16.52 5.67 16.05
CA ALA A 250 -17.35 4.46 16.00
C ALA A 250 -17.06 3.51 17.19
N ALA A 251 -15.78 3.30 17.52
CA ALA A 251 -15.40 2.49 18.68
C ALA A 251 -15.89 3.09 20.01
N HIS A 252 -15.87 4.42 20.14
CA HIS A 252 -16.39 5.10 21.32
C HIS A 252 -17.91 4.95 21.44
N GLU A 253 -18.65 5.12 20.35
CA GLU A 253 -20.10 4.95 20.30
C GLU A 253 -20.52 3.51 20.62
N ALA A 254 -19.82 2.52 20.06
CA ALA A 254 -20.04 1.11 20.37
C ALA A 254 -19.81 0.80 21.86
N SER A 255 -18.75 1.38 22.45
CA SER A 255 -18.48 1.23 23.88
C SER A 255 -19.54 1.86 24.78
N GLN A 256 -20.19 2.95 24.35
CA GLN A 256 -21.28 3.57 25.10
C GLN A 256 -22.58 2.78 25.00
N ALA A 257 -22.86 2.17 23.85
CA ALA A 257 -24.06 1.35 23.65
C ALA A 257 -24.03 0.04 24.45
N ALA A 258 -22.84 -0.46 24.80
CA ALA A 258 -22.65 -1.71 25.54
C ALA A 258 -22.71 -1.57 27.08
N GLY A 259 -22.75 -0.34 27.62
CA GLY A 259 -22.74 -0.06 29.06
C GLY A 259 -24.09 0.36 29.61
#